data_AF-A0A352XB72-F1
#
_entry.id   AF-A0A352XB72-F1
#
_cell.length_a   1.000
_cell.length_b   1.000
_cell.length_c   1.000
_cell.angle_alpha   90.00
_cell.angle_beta   90.00
_cell.angle_gamma   90.00
#
_symmetry.space_group_name_H-M   'P 1'
#
loop_
_entity.id
_entity.type
_entity.pdbx_description
1 polymer ?
#
loop_
_entity_poly.entity_id
_entity_poly.type
_entity_poly.pdbx_seq_one_letter_code
_entity_poly.pdbx_strand_id
1 'polypeptide(L)' 'MEVQYRQTFLKDLKQLKSSTSYQRIYELAFITLEAINSLEEIPDIKAMKAYAGRYRIRIGD' A
#
# COMPACT_ATOMS: atom_id res chain seq x y z
N MET A 1 -1.40 -6.69 -11.23
CA MET A 1 0.06 -6.97 -11.18
C MET A 1 0.33 -8.16 -10.24
N GLU A 2 1.47 -8.89 -10.36
CA GLU A 2 1.85 -9.85 -9.30
C GLU A 2 2.32 -9.08 -8.04
N VAL A 3 1.61 -9.26 -6.93
CA VAL A 3 1.88 -8.54 -5.67
C VAL A 3 2.38 -9.52 -4.62
N GLN A 4 3.48 -9.17 -3.96
CA GLN A 4 4.06 -9.95 -2.86
C GLN A 4 4.21 -9.07 -1.62
N TYR A 5 3.93 -9.64 -0.45
CA TYR A 5 3.92 -8.91 0.81
C TYR A 5 5.05 -9.37 1.73
N ARG A 6 5.73 -8.40 2.35
CA ARG A 6 6.67 -8.70 3.45
C ARG A 6 5.89 -9.21 4.66
N GLN A 7 6.43 -10.22 5.33
CA GLN A 7 5.82 -10.74 6.56
C GLN A 7 5.67 -9.66 7.66
N THR A 8 6.60 -8.71 7.72
CA THR A 8 6.53 -7.56 8.65
C THR A 8 5.31 -6.69 8.36
N PHE A 9 5.05 -6.36 7.09
CA PHE A 9 3.86 -5.61 6.69
C PHE A 9 2.56 -6.31 7.14
N LEU A 10 2.47 -7.63 6.96
CA LEU A 10 1.29 -8.39 7.39
C LEU A 10 1.10 -8.37 8.92
N LYS A 11 2.21 -8.38 9.68
CA LYS A 11 2.16 -8.26 11.15
C LYS A 11 1.69 -6.87 11.57
N ASP A 12 2.24 -5.83 10.96
CA ASP A 12 1.89 -4.43 11.25
C ASP A 12 0.42 -4.15 10.91
N LEU A 13 -0.04 -4.62 9.75
CA LEU A 13 -1.43 -4.48 9.34
C LEU A 13 -2.39 -5.17 10.32
N LYS A 14 -2.04 -6.35 10.85
CA LYS A 14 -2.87 -7.05 11.85
C LYS A 14 -3.01 -6.24 13.15
N GLN A 15 -1.99 -5.49 13.54
CA GLN A 15 -2.05 -4.64 14.73
C GLN A 15 -2.97 -3.43 14.53
N LEU A 16 -3.12 -2.98 13.28
CA LEU A 16 -3.96 -1.83 12.93
C LEU A 16 -5.46 -2.14 12.87
N LYS A 17 -5.91 -3.38 13.09
CA LYS A 17 -7.32 -3.81 12.92
C LYS A 17 -8.36 -2.94 13.64
N SER A 18 -8.02 -2.30 14.75
CA SER A 18 -8.91 -1.41 15.49
C SER A 18 -8.92 0.04 14.99
N SER A 19 -8.02 0.39 14.06
CA SER A 19 -7.91 1.73 13.48
C SER A 19 -8.83 1.92 12.29
N THR A 20 -9.29 3.15 12.09
CA THR A 20 -10.06 3.57 10.90
C THR A 20 -9.26 3.42 9.60
N SER A 21 -7.93 3.41 9.68
CA SER A 21 -7.04 3.26 8.53
C SER A 21 -6.91 1.81 8.06
N TYR A 22 -7.26 0.81 8.88
CA TYR A 22 -7.10 -0.61 8.53
C TYR A 22 -7.80 -0.97 7.23
N GLN A 23 -9.09 -0.64 7.12
CA GLN A 23 -9.91 -1.00 5.97
C GLN A 23 -9.33 -0.39 4.69
N ARG A 24 -8.93 0.90 4.76
CA ARG A 24 -8.33 1.61 3.61
C ARG A 24 -7.00 0.99 3.18
N ILE A 25 -6.13 0.64 4.13
CA ILE A 25 -4.86 -0.04 3.82
C ILE A 25 -5.13 -1.42 3.21
N TYR A 26 -6.10 -2.15 3.73
CA TYR A 26 -6.46 -3.48 3.24
C TYR A 26 -6.99 -3.44 1.80
N GLU A 27 -7.96 -2.56 1.52
CA GLU A 27 -8.52 -2.38 0.16
C GLU A 27 -7.45 -1.92 -0.84
N LEU A 28 -6.58 -1.00 -0.45
CA LEU A 28 -5.48 -0.59 -1.31
C LEU A 28 -4.54 -1.78 -1.59
N ALA A 29 -4.08 -2.44 -0.52
CA ALA A 29 -3.02 -3.43 -0.62
C ALA A 29 -3.44 -4.71 -1.33
N PHE A 30 -4.63 -5.25 -1.04
CA PHE A 30 -5.06 -6.59 -1.50
C PHE A 30 -6.10 -6.57 -2.61
N ILE A 31 -6.70 -5.41 -2.91
CA ILE A 31 -7.71 -5.32 -3.98
C ILE A 31 -7.19 -4.40 -5.09
N THR A 32 -6.83 -3.16 -4.72
CA THR A 32 -6.44 -2.15 -5.71
C THR A 32 -5.11 -2.49 -6.38
N LEU A 33 -4.06 -2.79 -5.60
CA LEU A 33 -2.73 -3.09 -6.17
C LEU A 33 -2.71 -4.36 -7.04
N GLU A 34 -3.54 -5.35 -6.72
CA GLU A 34 -3.64 -6.56 -7.53
C GLU A 34 -4.35 -6.28 -8.87
N ALA A 35 -5.35 -5.40 -8.88
CA ALA A 35 -6.19 -5.09 -10.04
C ALA A 35 -5.56 -4.11 -11.06
N ILE A 36 -4.63 -3.24 -10.64
CA ILE A 36 -4.00 -2.26 -11.53
C ILE A 36 -2.87 -2.88 -12.39
N ASN A 37 -2.56 -2.21 -13.49
CA ASN A 37 -1.46 -2.56 -14.40
C ASN A 37 -0.24 -1.65 -14.20
N SER A 38 -0.45 -0.40 -13.77
CA SER A 38 0.59 0.59 -13.50
C SER A 38 0.39 1.26 -12.15
N LEU A 39 1.51 1.57 -11.47
CA LEU A 39 1.51 2.33 -10.22
C LEU A 39 0.99 3.77 -10.41
N GLU A 40 1.03 4.30 -11.62
CA GLU A 40 0.52 5.63 -11.97
C GLU A 40 -1.01 5.74 -11.84
N GLU A 41 -1.72 4.60 -11.83
CA GLU A 41 -3.17 4.54 -11.60
C GLU A 41 -3.55 4.83 -10.14
N ILE A 42 -2.58 4.82 -9.22
CA ILE A 42 -2.83 5.05 -7.80
C ILE A 42 -2.71 6.55 -7.48
N PRO A 43 -3.75 7.18 -6.92
CA PRO A 43 -3.67 8.56 -6.47
C PRO A 43 -2.65 8.72 -5.32
N ASP A 44 -1.98 9.87 -5.27
CA ASP A 44 -1.02 10.25 -4.22
C ASP A 44 0.21 9.35 -4.04
N ILE A 45 0.52 8.52 -5.03
CA ILE A 45 1.79 7.80 -5.07
C ILE A 45 2.96 8.75 -5.33
N LYS A 46 4.00 8.66 -4.49
CA LYS A 46 5.22 9.48 -4.62
C LYS A 46 6.45 8.60 -4.63
N ALA A 47 7.31 8.78 -5.64
CA ALA A 47 8.61 8.13 -5.69
C ALA A 47 9.52 8.60 -4.53
N MET A 48 10.26 7.67 -3.94
CA MET A 48 11.21 7.97 -2.86
C MET A 48 12.56 8.39 -3.45
N LYS A 49 12.95 9.66 -3.26
CA LYS A 49 14.16 10.26 -3.88
C LYS A 49 15.46 9.47 -3.67
N ALA A 50 15.61 8.77 -2.54
CA ALA A 50 16.83 8.03 -2.20
C ALA A 50 16.81 6.55 -2.60
N TYR A 51 15.69 6.04 -3.13
CA TYR A 51 15.52 4.61 -3.39
C TYR A 51 14.82 4.38 -4.73
N ALA A 52 15.60 4.00 -5.74
CA ALA A 52 15.07 3.63 -7.04
C ALA A 52 14.05 2.48 -6.92
N GLY A 53 12.93 2.59 -7.64
CA GLY A 53 11.85 1.60 -7.62
C GLY A 53 11.05 1.53 -6.31
N ARG A 54 11.22 2.48 -5.38
CA ARG A 54 10.40 2.57 -4.17
C ARG A 54 9.44 3.74 -4.22
N TYR A 55 8.22 3.47 -3.80
CA TYR A 55 7.12 4.41 -3.79
C TYR A 55 6.47 4.47 -2.41
N ARG A 56 5.87 5.62 -2.11
CA ARG A 56 5.11 5.90 -0.90
C ARG A 56 3.69 6.29 -1.29
N ILE A 57 2.72 5.73 -0.58
CA ILE A 57 1.32 6.16 -0.60
C ILE A 57 1.00 6.65 0.81
N ARG A 58 0.32 7.78 0.93
CA ARG A 58 -0.18 8.29 2.22
C ARG A 58 -1.66 7.97 2.31
N ILE A 59 -2.10 7.38 3.42
CA ILE A 59 -3.51 7.09 3.68
C ILE A 59 -3.94 7.90 4.91
N GLY A 60 -4.95 8.75 4.73
CA GLY A 60 -5.36 9.74 5.72
C GLY A 60 -4.70 11.11 5.51
N ASP A 61 -5.07 12.06 6.35
CA ASP A 61 -4.64 13.46 6.28
C ASP A 61 -3.20 13.71 6.78
#